data_AF-A0A7X9Q002-F1
#
_entry.id   AF-A0A7X9Q002-F1
#
_cell.length_a   1.000
_cell.length_b   1.000
_cell.length_c   1.000
_cell.angle_alpha   90.00
_cell.angle_beta   90.00
_cell.angle_gamma   90.00
#
_symmetry.space_group_name_H-M   'P 1'
#
loop_
_entity.id
_entity.type
_entity.pdbx_description
1 polymer ?
#
loop_
_entity_poly.entity_id
_entity_poly.type
_entity_poly.pdbx_seq_one_letter_code
_entity_poly.pdbx_strand_id
1 'polypeptide(L)'
;MEAWTLPKYAGPEGLELFSPQALSAGEILSRWGLDASAVAARSDGEPVDLTAAIEKDSFVEPIASSSREGLDILRHSTSHLMAQAVQRLFPGTRLGIGPSIQDGFYYDMEVAGTLTEEDLPRIEEEMRRITSEDTPVERLLLPREQALALFRERGAVYKLELVSEIPDEFISIYRQGEFADLCRGPHVVSTSRLGHFKLLSVAGAYWRGDEKNIMLTRVYGTAFDTAEALQDHINRIEEAKRRDHRKLGKELDLFSIQEEGPGFPFFHPKGTVVINRLVGFWRGG
;
A
#
# COMPACT_ATOMS: atom_id res chain seq x y z
N MET A 1 -33.13 -1.96 36.60
CA MET A 1 -31.92 -2.79 36.45
C MET A 1 -31.80 -3.08 34.97
N GLU A 2 -31.02 -2.28 34.24
CA GLU A 2 -30.66 -2.65 32.87
C GLU A 2 -29.81 -3.92 32.97
N ALA A 3 -30.23 -4.96 32.25
CA ALA A 3 -29.44 -6.17 32.12
C ALA A 3 -28.18 -5.78 31.35
N TRP A 4 -27.03 -5.79 32.01
CA TRP A 4 -25.73 -5.65 31.35
C TRP A 4 -25.56 -6.89 30.47
N THR A 5 -25.91 -6.77 29.19
CA THR A 5 -25.63 -7.81 28.21
C THR A 5 -24.12 -7.82 27.99
N LEU A 6 -23.47 -8.86 28.51
CA LEU A 6 -22.04 -9.11 28.31
C LEU A 6 -21.79 -9.32 26.81
N PRO A 7 -20.88 -8.58 26.17
CA PRO A 7 -20.46 -8.90 24.81
C PRO A 7 -20.07 -10.36 24.67
N LYS A 8 -20.70 -11.03 23.70
CA LYS A 8 -20.39 -12.38 23.27
C LYS A 8 -19.72 -12.32 21.91
N TYR A 9 -18.45 -12.67 21.87
CA TYR A 9 -17.70 -12.83 20.62
C TYR A 9 -17.78 -14.28 20.18
N ALA A 10 -18.10 -14.50 18.91
CA ALA A 10 -18.03 -15.80 18.25
C ALA A 10 -16.86 -15.80 17.27
N GLY A 11 -16.28 -16.96 16.99
CA GLY A 11 -15.17 -17.10 16.05
C GLY A 11 -15.24 -18.40 15.24
N PRO A 12 -14.23 -18.64 14.38
CA PRO A 12 -14.11 -19.87 13.62
C PRO A 12 -14.18 -21.11 14.51
N GLU A 13 -14.57 -22.24 13.93
CA GLU A 13 -14.59 -23.55 14.62
C GLU A 13 -15.45 -23.58 15.92
N GLY A 14 -16.41 -22.67 16.04
CA GLY A 14 -17.31 -22.61 17.20
C GLY A 14 -16.69 -21.99 18.45
N LEU A 15 -15.60 -21.23 18.29
CA LEU A 15 -15.00 -20.46 19.38
C LEU A 15 -15.99 -19.44 19.93
N GLU A 16 -16.05 -19.32 21.25
CA GLU A 16 -16.86 -18.33 21.95
C GLU A 16 -16.03 -17.67 23.07
N LEU A 17 -16.26 -16.37 23.27
CA LEU A 17 -15.65 -15.61 24.35
C LEU A 17 -16.66 -14.61 24.90
N PHE A 18 -16.86 -14.65 26.21
CA PHE A 18 -17.64 -13.65 26.92
C PHE A 18 -16.71 -12.70 27.66
N SER A 19 -16.99 -11.41 27.62
CA SER A 19 -16.22 -10.41 28.36
C SER A 19 -17.14 -9.40 29.03
N PRO A 20 -16.87 -8.99 30.28
CA PRO A 20 -17.62 -7.93 30.95
C PRO A 20 -17.31 -6.53 30.42
N GLN A 21 -16.29 -6.40 29.57
CA GLN A 21 -15.86 -5.16 28.93
C GLN A 21 -15.60 -5.41 27.45
N ALA A 22 -15.74 -4.37 26.63
CA ALA A 22 -15.33 -4.41 25.23
C ALA A 22 -13.85 -4.80 25.15
N LEU A 23 -13.55 -5.75 24.27
CA LEU A 23 -12.17 -6.16 23.97
C LEU A 23 -11.79 -5.65 22.60
N SER A 24 -10.51 -5.36 22.40
CA SER A 24 -9.99 -5.14 21.06
C SER A 24 -10.04 -6.43 20.25
N ALA A 25 -10.16 -6.29 18.93
CA ALA A 25 -10.17 -7.45 18.03
C ALA A 25 -8.91 -8.33 18.20
N GLY A 26 -7.75 -7.72 18.45
CA GLY A 26 -6.50 -8.41 18.74
C GLY A 26 -6.52 -9.17 20.06
N GLU A 27 -7.09 -8.62 21.13
CA GLU A 27 -7.25 -9.34 22.41
C GLU A 27 -8.18 -10.55 22.28
N ILE A 28 -9.25 -10.42 21.48
CA ILE A 28 -10.16 -11.53 21.18
C ILE A 28 -9.39 -12.66 20.47
N LEU A 29 -8.66 -12.34 19.40
CA LEU A 29 -7.86 -13.31 18.65
C LEU A 29 -6.76 -13.94 19.51
N SER A 30 -6.08 -13.16 20.35
CA SER A 30 -5.02 -13.65 21.22
C SER A 30 -5.53 -14.65 22.26
N ARG A 31 -6.72 -14.41 22.84
CA ARG A 31 -7.37 -15.37 23.75
C ARG A 31 -7.76 -16.69 23.07
N TRP A 32 -7.94 -16.68 21.76
CA TRP A 32 -8.17 -17.89 20.96
C TRP A 32 -6.89 -18.47 20.34
N GLY A 33 -5.73 -17.83 20.52
CA GLY A 33 -4.46 -18.25 19.92
C GLY A 33 -4.39 -18.05 18.39
N LEU A 34 -5.16 -17.09 17.86
CA LEU A 34 -5.29 -16.79 16.43
C LEU A 34 -4.59 -15.49 16.00
N ASP A 35 -3.81 -14.86 16.90
CA ASP A 35 -3.18 -13.56 16.72
C ASP A 35 -1.82 -13.59 16.02
N ALA A 36 -1.09 -14.72 16.10
CA ALA A 36 0.31 -14.80 15.65
C ALA A 36 0.54 -14.30 14.22
N SER A 37 -0.28 -14.73 13.26
CA SER A 37 -0.21 -14.34 11.85
C SER A 37 -1.21 -13.25 11.44
N ALA A 38 -2.01 -12.74 12.38
CA ALA A 38 -3.04 -11.75 12.06
C ALA A 38 -2.42 -10.36 11.84
N VAL A 39 -2.79 -9.70 10.74
CA VAL A 39 -2.45 -8.29 10.49
C VAL A 39 -3.61 -7.34 10.79
N ALA A 40 -4.82 -7.87 10.74
CA ALA A 40 -6.09 -7.24 11.08
C ALA A 40 -7.07 -8.33 11.51
N ALA A 41 -8.28 -7.94 11.89
CA ALA A 41 -9.38 -8.86 12.11
C ALA A 41 -10.54 -8.52 11.19
N ARG A 42 -11.44 -9.46 10.99
CA ARG A 42 -12.77 -9.20 10.43
C ARG A 42 -13.79 -9.30 11.55
N SER A 43 -14.65 -8.29 11.66
CA SER A 43 -15.79 -8.27 12.58
C SER A 43 -17.08 -8.17 11.78
N ASP A 44 -17.92 -9.19 11.84
CA ASP A 44 -19.22 -9.26 11.13
C ASP A 44 -19.12 -8.97 9.62
N GLY A 45 -18.04 -9.41 8.97
CA GLY A 45 -17.81 -9.18 7.54
C GLY A 45 -16.82 -8.04 7.23
N GLU A 46 -16.66 -7.08 8.14
CA GLU A 46 -15.89 -5.86 7.89
C GLU A 46 -14.46 -5.94 8.45
N PRO A 47 -13.43 -5.53 7.69
CA PRO A 47 -12.06 -5.50 8.17
C PRO A 47 -11.85 -4.37 9.19
N VAL A 48 -11.23 -4.70 10.33
CA VAL A 48 -10.97 -3.79 11.44
C VAL A 48 -9.53 -3.94 11.95
N ASP A 49 -8.99 -2.86 12.51
CA ASP A 49 -7.66 -2.88 13.15
C ASP A 49 -7.67 -3.84 14.34
N LEU A 50 -6.53 -4.48 14.62
CA LEU A 50 -6.41 -5.33 15.82
C LEU A 50 -6.59 -4.52 17.13
N THR A 51 -6.38 -3.21 17.10
CA THR A 51 -6.61 -2.32 18.26
C THR A 51 -8.06 -1.82 18.36
N ALA A 52 -8.91 -2.09 17.37
CA ALA A 52 -10.31 -1.63 17.37
C ALA A 52 -11.11 -2.37 18.45
N ALA A 53 -11.79 -1.60 19.31
CA ALA A 53 -12.68 -2.13 20.33
C ALA A 53 -13.97 -2.69 19.71
N ILE A 54 -14.34 -3.92 20.08
CA ILE A 54 -15.58 -4.57 19.67
C ILE A 54 -16.57 -4.46 20.83
N GLU A 55 -17.53 -3.54 20.72
CA GLU A 55 -18.45 -3.20 21.82
C GLU A 55 -19.71 -4.08 21.88
N LYS A 56 -19.96 -4.85 20.82
CA LYS A 56 -21.20 -5.61 20.63
C LYS A 56 -20.88 -7.08 20.38
N ASP A 57 -21.92 -7.90 20.45
CA ASP A 57 -21.86 -9.28 19.99
C ASP A 57 -21.48 -9.30 18.51
N SER A 58 -20.39 -9.99 18.19
CA SER A 58 -19.82 -10.00 16.84
C SER A 58 -19.12 -11.32 16.56
N PHE A 59 -19.13 -11.72 15.30
CA PHE A 59 -18.27 -12.78 14.78
C PHE A 59 -16.91 -12.19 14.39
N VAL A 60 -15.84 -12.65 15.04
CA VAL A 60 -14.47 -12.16 14.86
C VAL A 60 -13.58 -13.27 14.29
N GLU A 61 -12.86 -12.98 13.21
CA GLU A 61 -11.89 -13.90 12.60
C GLU A 61 -10.59 -13.19 12.20
N PRO A 62 -9.44 -13.88 12.18
CA PRO A 62 -8.17 -13.27 11.83
C PRO A 62 -8.05 -13.02 10.33
N ILE A 63 -7.53 -11.85 9.94
CA ILE A 63 -7.02 -11.63 8.59
C ILE A 63 -5.53 -11.94 8.61
N ALA A 64 -5.16 -13.12 8.10
CA ALA A 64 -3.78 -13.58 8.06
C ALA A 64 -2.91 -12.76 7.11
N SER A 65 -1.67 -12.48 7.50
CA SER A 65 -0.66 -11.73 6.73
C SER A 65 -0.41 -12.29 5.33
N SER A 66 -0.50 -13.61 5.18
CA SER A 66 -0.28 -14.33 3.92
C SER A 66 -1.50 -14.35 2.99
N SER A 67 -2.68 -13.96 3.49
CA SER A 67 -3.89 -13.88 2.68
C SER A 67 -3.81 -12.69 1.72
N ARG A 68 -4.61 -12.71 0.64
CA ARG A 68 -4.66 -11.61 -0.33
C ARG A 68 -4.96 -10.27 0.35
N GLU A 69 -6.00 -10.22 1.18
CA GLU A 69 -6.39 -9.01 1.90
C GLU A 69 -5.36 -8.62 2.96
N GLY A 70 -4.73 -9.59 3.64
CA GLY A 70 -3.64 -9.32 4.57
C GLY A 70 -2.42 -8.69 3.87
N LEU A 71 -2.07 -9.15 2.67
CA LEU A 71 -1.04 -8.53 1.84
C LEU A 71 -1.44 -7.12 1.41
N ASP A 72 -2.71 -6.88 1.08
CA ASP A 72 -3.20 -5.53 0.74
C ASP A 72 -3.05 -4.57 1.93
N ILE A 73 -3.35 -5.02 3.16
CA ILE A 73 -3.16 -4.26 4.41
C ILE A 73 -1.67 -4.02 4.70
N LEU A 74 -0.81 -5.03 4.53
CA LEU A 74 0.64 -4.91 4.68
C LEU A 74 1.23 -3.90 3.69
N ARG A 75 0.83 -3.97 2.42
CA ARG A 75 1.29 -3.07 1.36
C ARG A 75 0.81 -1.65 1.58
N HIS A 76 -0.43 -1.49 2.01
CA HIS A 76 -0.96 -0.17 2.35
C HIS A 76 -0.25 0.43 3.56
N SER A 77 0.02 -0.37 4.59
CA SER A 77 0.83 0.07 5.74
C SER A 77 2.28 0.39 5.34
N THR A 78 2.86 -0.38 4.43
CA THR A 78 4.20 -0.11 3.89
C THR A 78 4.24 1.17 3.05
N SER A 79 3.14 1.54 2.38
CA SER A 79 3.08 2.82 1.67
C SER A 79 3.18 4.01 2.63
N HIS A 80 2.54 3.92 3.81
CA HIS A 80 2.69 4.92 4.89
C HIS A 80 4.12 4.97 5.44
N LEU A 81 4.73 3.80 5.69
CA LEU A 81 6.13 3.71 6.10
C LEU A 81 7.07 4.38 5.10
N MET A 82 6.86 4.15 3.80
CA MET A 82 7.64 4.77 2.74
C MET A 82 7.42 6.29 2.70
N ALA A 83 6.18 6.76 2.80
CA ALA A 83 5.87 8.19 2.83
C ALA A 83 6.52 8.89 4.04
N GLN A 84 6.50 8.26 5.22
CA GLN A 84 7.21 8.76 6.39
C GLN A 84 8.72 8.86 6.16
N ALA A 85 9.33 7.80 5.62
CA ALA A 85 10.76 7.79 5.30
C ALA A 85 11.13 8.91 4.32
N VAL A 86 10.32 9.12 3.27
CA VAL A 86 10.52 10.21 2.32
C VAL A 86 10.39 11.57 3.00
N GLN A 87 9.39 11.79 3.87
CA GLN A 87 9.27 13.07 4.59
C GLN A 87 10.46 13.36 5.52
N ARG A 88 11.04 12.33 6.15
CA ARG A 88 12.26 12.48 6.97
C ARG A 88 13.48 12.84 6.12
N LEU A 89 13.63 12.22 4.95
CA LEU A 89 14.79 12.43 4.06
C LEU A 89 14.67 13.69 3.19
N PHE A 90 13.45 14.09 2.87
CA PHE A 90 13.09 15.24 2.03
C PHE A 90 12.09 16.14 2.77
N PRO A 91 12.54 16.90 3.79
CA PRO A 91 11.66 17.76 4.59
C PRO A 91 10.92 18.78 3.74
N GLY A 92 9.61 18.91 3.95
CA GLY A 92 8.71 19.75 3.15
C GLY A 92 7.95 19.01 2.04
N THR A 93 8.23 17.72 1.84
CA THR A 93 7.45 16.88 0.91
C THR A 93 5.97 16.82 1.31
N ARG A 94 5.09 17.09 0.34
CA ARG A 94 3.64 17.05 0.53
C ARG A 94 3.06 15.76 -0.06
N LEU A 95 2.29 15.04 0.74
CA LEU A 95 1.79 13.71 0.42
C LEU A 95 0.45 13.78 -0.31
N GLY A 96 0.34 13.07 -1.42
CA GLY A 96 -0.89 12.89 -2.22
C GLY A 96 -1.66 11.62 -1.85
N ILE A 97 -1.59 10.58 -2.69
CA ILE A 97 -2.35 9.33 -2.52
C ILE A 97 -1.38 8.14 -2.56
N GLY A 98 -1.56 7.17 -1.66
CA GLY A 98 -0.71 5.98 -1.60
C GLY A 98 -1.46 4.66 -1.38
N PRO A 99 -2.14 4.13 -2.41
CA PRO A 99 -2.94 2.92 -2.27
C PRO A 99 -2.07 1.67 -2.37
N SER A 100 -2.58 0.56 -1.84
CA SER A 100 -2.12 -0.76 -2.27
C SER A 100 -2.64 -1.07 -3.68
N ILE A 101 -1.88 -1.90 -4.39
CA ILE A 101 -2.21 -2.44 -5.71
C ILE A 101 -1.93 -3.94 -5.72
N GLN A 102 -2.38 -4.64 -6.77
CA GLN A 102 -2.36 -6.11 -6.85
C GLN A 102 -1.04 -6.77 -6.43
N ASP A 103 0.10 -6.18 -6.76
CA ASP A 103 1.43 -6.74 -6.48
C ASP A 103 2.34 -5.80 -5.68
N GLY A 104 1.78 -4.78 -5.04
CA GLY A 104 2.58 -3.81 -4.29
C GLY A 104 1.79 -2.61 -3.83
N PHE A 105 2.43 -1.44 -3.87
CA PHE A 105 1.84 -0.15 -3.55
C PHE A 105 2.56 0.94 -4.35
N TYR A 106 1.99 2.13 -4.34
CA TYR A 106 2.73 3.33 -4.71
C TYR A 106 2.37 4.47 -3.76
N TYR A 107 3.10 5.57 -3.86
CA TYR A 107 2.70 6.83 -3.21
C TYR A 107 3.06 8.01 -4.11
N ASP A 108 2.08 8.87 -4.35
CA ASP A 108 2.22 10.13 -5.09
C ASP A 108 2.56 11.27 -4.13
N MET A 109 3.64 11.98 -4.42
CA MET A 109 4.16 13.02 -3.53
C MET A 109 4.69 14.22 -4.34
N GLU A 110 4.43 15.43 -3.85
CA GLU A 110 5.15 16.63 -4.27
C GLU A 110 6.43 16.70 -3.44
N VAL A 111 7.52 16.12 -3.96
CA VAL A 111 8.78 15.99 -3.22
C VAL A 111 9.50 17.34 -3.16
N ALA A 112 9.99 17.69 -1.97
CA ALA A 112 10.86 18.85 -1.79
C ALA A 112 12.27 18.54 -2.32
N GLY A 113 12.46 18.73 -3.63
CA GLY A 113 13.70 18.44 -4.35
C GLY A 113 13.49 17.43 -5.47
N THR A 114 14.54 16.68 -5.80
CA THR A 114 14.49 15.62 -6.80
C THR A 114 14.62 14.28 -6.10
N LEU A 115 13.70 13.35 -6.38
CA LEU A 115 13.78 11.95 -5.96
C LEU A 115 13.90 11.09 -7.21
N THR A 116 14.96 10.31 -7.27
CA THR A 116 15.31 9.44 -8.40
C THR A 116 15.41 7.98 -7.96
N GLU A 117 15.60 7.06 -8.91
CA GLU A 117 15.82 5.64 -8.57
C GLU A 117 17.10 5.41 -7.74
N GLU A 118 18.09 6.31 -7.83
CA GLU A 118 19.33 6.24 -7.05
C GLU A 118 19.11 6.52 -5.56
N ASP A 119 18.01 7.20 -5.20
CA ASP A 119 17.64 7.50 -3.83
C ASP A 119 16.92 6.34 -3.13
N LEU A 120 16.37 5.38 -3.90
CA LEU A 120 15.57 4.28 -3.35
C LEU A 120 16.31 3.45 -2.30
N PRO A 121 17.60 3.09 -2.43
CA PRO A 121 18.33 2.37 -1.39
C PRO A 121 18.39 3.14 -0.06
N ARG A 122 18.55 4.47 -0.12
CA ARG A 122 18.58 5.33 1.07
C ARG A 122 17.20 5.47 1.71
N ILE A 123 16.13 5.53 0.90
CA ILE A 123 14.75 5.51 1.41
C ILE A 123 14.46 4.17 2.09
N GLU A 124 14.84 3.05 1.48
CA GLU A 124 14.68 1.72 2.10
C GLU A 124 15.45 1.61 3.42
N GLU A 125 16.64 2.20 3.53
CA GLU A 125 17.39 2.24 4.80
C GLU A 125 16.65 3.03 5.88
N GLU A 126 16.09 4.20 5.55
CA GLU A 126 15.27 4.96 6.50
C GLU A 126 13.97 4.22 6.87
N MET A 127 13.33 3.54 5.92
CA MET A 127 12.18 2.68 6.21
C MET A 127 12.55 1.58 7.19
N ARG A 128 13.71 0.91 7.03
CA ARG A 128 14.20 -0.11 7.98
C ARG A 128 14.48 0.50 9.35
N ARG A 129 15.00 1.72 9.40
CA ARG A 129 15.21 2.46 10.66
C ARG A 129 13.87 2.68 11.38
N ILE A 130 12.85 3.16 10.68
CA ILE A 130 11.49 3.35 11.26
C ILE A 130 10.86 2.01 11.68
N THR A 131 11.04 0.94 10.91
CA THR A 131 10.60 -0.42 11.32
C THR A 131 11.25 -0.84 12.63
N SER A 132 12.55 -0.53 12.82
CA SER A 132 13.28 -0.86 14.06
C SER A 132 12.91 0.02 15.27
N GLU A 133 12.27 1.17 15.04
CA GLU A 133 11.73 2.03 16.11
C GLU A 133 10.49 1.41 16.79
N ASP A 134 9.89 0.36 16.21
CA ASP A 134 8.70 -0.35 16.74
C ASP A 134 7.59 0.62 17.17
N THR A 135 7.31 1.58 16.29
CA THR A 135 6.39 2.67 16.59
C THR A 135 4.95 2.20 16.47
N PRO A 136 4.11 2.38 17.51
CA PRO A 136 2.69 2.07 17.43
C PRO A 136 1.99 2.84 16.30
N VAL A 137 1.12 2.14 15.59
CA VAL A 137 0.26 2.73 14.58
C VAL A 137 -1.12 2.93 15.19
N GLU A 138 -1.54 4.18 15.28
CA GLU A 138 -2.76 4.58 15.98
C GLU A 138 -3.78 5.14 15.00
N ARG A 139 -5.00 4.61 15.06
CA ARG A 139 -6.15 5.17 14.37
C ARG A 139 -6.79 6.27 15.22
N LEU A 140 -6.89 7.46 14.65
CA LEU A 140 -7.57 8.61 15.23
C LEU A 140 -8.84 8.87 14.44
N LEU A 141 -9.98 8.92 15.13
CA LEU A 141 -11.25 9.33 14.55
C LEU A 141 -11.56 10.75 15.02
N LEU A 142 -11.29 11.74 14.17
CA LEU A 142 -11.40 13.16 14.52
C LEU A 142 -12.63 13.78 13.85
N PRO A 143 -13.33 14.73 14.51
CA PRO A 143 -14.28 15.59 13.82
C PRO A 143 -13.61 16.29 12.63
N ARG A 144 -14.34 16.47 11.53
CA ARG A 144 -13.84 17.09 10.30
C ARG A 144 -13.01 18.35 10.54
N GLU A 145 -13.51 19.28 11.35
CA GLU A 145 -12.83 20.56 11.62
C GLU A 145 -11.46 20.36 12.28
N GLN A 146 -11.33 19.37 13.16
CA GLN A 146 -10.05 19.04 13.78
C GLN A 146 -9.09 18.37 12.79
N ALA A 147 -9.59 17.49 11.92
CA ALA A 147 -8.79 16.90 10.85
C ALA A 147 -8.29 17.96 9.87
N LEU A 148 -9.15 18.90 9.46
CA LEU A 148 -8.78 20.04 8.61
C LEU A 148 -7.75 20.94 9.29
N ALA A 149 -7.89 21.22 10.59
CA ALA A 149 -6.91 21.99 11.35
C ALA A 149 -5.54 21.30 11.37
N LEU A 150 -5.50 20.00 11.66
CA LEU A 150 -4.29 19.19 11.68
C LEU A 150 -3.54 19.23 10.33
N PHE A 151 -4.26 18.99 9.23
CA PHE A 151 -3.63 19.00 7.89
C PHE A 151 -3.23 20.40 7.44
N ARG A 152 -3.92 21.45 7.89
CA ARG A 152 -3.57 22.85 7.61
C ARG A 152 -2.29 23.26 8.33
N GLU A 153 -2.15 22.91 9.62
CA GLU A 153 -0.93 23.17 10.40
C GLU A 153 0.29 22.47 9.78
N ARG A 154 0.09 21.28 9.23
CA ARG A 154 1.13 20.48 8.56
C ARG A 154 1.39 20.88 7.09
N GLY A 155 0.65 21.85 6.54
CA GLY A 155 0.78 22.25 5.13
C GLY A 155 0.43 21.14 4.12
N ALA A 156 -0.41 20.18 4.51
CA ALA A 156 -0.76 19.00 3.72
C ALA A 156 -1.90 19.31 2.72
N VAL A 157 -1.58 20.12 1.70
CA VAL A 157 -2.55 20.66 0.73
C VAL A 157 -3.41 19.60 0.03
N TYR A 158 -2.82 18.48 -0.41
CA TYR A 158 -3.57 17.40 -1.06
C TYR A 158 -4.51 16.69 -0.10
N LYS A 159 -4.12 16.52 1.17
CA LYS A 159 -4.97 15.90 2.19
C LYS A 159 -6.16 16.80 2.55
N LEU A 160 -5.97 18.11 2.59
CA LEU A 160 -7.05 19.07 2.78
C LEU A 160 -8.11 18.98 1.66
N GLU A 161 -7.65 18.85 0.41
CA GLU A 161 -8.52 18.66 -0.75
C GLU A 161 -9.33 17.35 -0.60
N LEU A 162 -8.66 16.24 -0.28
CA LEU A 162 -9.32 14.94 -0.08
C LEU A 162 -10.34 14.95 1.07
N VAL A 163 -10.01 15.57 2.22
CA VAL A 163 -10.96 15.68 3.34
C VAL A 163 -12.21 16.45 2.94
N SER A 164 -12.08 17.45 2.07
CA SER A 164 -13.22 18.26 1.61
C SER A 164 -14.22 17.46 0.76
N GLU A 165 -13.80 16.33 0.17
CA GLU A 165 -14.62 15.47 -0.68
C GLU A 165 -15.24 14.28 0.06
N ILE A 166 -14.68 13.91 1.20
CA ILE A 166 -15.31 12.93 2.09
C ILE A 166 -16.60 13.58 2.60
N PRO A 167 -17.76 12.90 2.65
CA PRO A 167 -19.00 13.45 3.21
C PRO A 167 -19.12 13.24 4.73
N ASP A 168 -18.32 12.32 5.29
CA ASP A 168 -18.38 11.87 6.68
C ASP A 168 -18.08 13.02 7.68
N GLU A 169 -18.77 13.04 8.82
CA GLU A 169 -18.52 14.03 9.89
C GLU A 169 -17.21 13.77 10.64
N PHE A 170 -16.83 12.50 10.73
CA PHE A 170 -15.62 12.03 11.37
C PHE A 170 -14.65 11.49 10.33
N ILE A 171 -13.40 11.93 10.44
CA ILE A 171 -12.32 11.62 9.52
C ILE A 171 -11.33 10.70 10.23
N SER A 172 -11.05 9.57 9.57
CA SER A 172 -10.07 8.60 10.04
C SER A 172 -8.66 9.01 9.61
N ILE A 173 -7.74 9.04 10.55
CA ILE A 173 -6.33 9.39 10.37
C ILE A 173 -5.48 8.32 11.03
N TYR A 174 -4.43 7.87 10.38
CA TYR A 174 -3.45 6.96 10.97
C TYR A 174 -2.18 7.71 11.33
N ARG A 175 -1.72 7.52 12.56
CA ARG A 175 -0.51 8.14 13.11
C ARG A 175 0.53 7.07 13.43
N GLN A 176 1.78 7.30 13.05
CA GLN A 176 2.93 6.51 13.49
C GLN A 176 4.09 7.47 13.80
N GLY A 177 4.30 7.73 15.09
CA GLY A 177 5.27 8.71 15.55
C GLY A 177 4.89 10.12 15.09
N GLU A 178 5.79 10.80 14.37
CA GLU A 178 5.55 12.13 13.83
C GLU A 178 4.66 12.15 12.58
N PHE A 179 4.55 11.02 11.89
CA PHE A 179 3.77 10.88 10.66
C PHE A 179 2.28 10.75 10.95
N ALA A 180 1.46 11.41 10.14
CA ALA A 180 0.01 11.28 10.18
C ALA A 180 -0.57 11.37 8.76
N ASP A 181 -1.48 10.46 8.43
CA ASP A 181 -2.06 10.37 7.09
C ASP A 181 -3.56 10.09 7.10
N LEU A 182 -4.26 10.65 6.11
CA LEU A 182 -5.67 10.43 5.87
C LEU A 182 -5.88 9.03 5.30
N CYS A 183 -6.48 8.15 6.09
CA CYS A 183 -6.73 6.77 5.66
C CYS A 183 -7.88 6.14 6.44
N ARG A 184 -8.66 5.28 5.77
CA ARG A 184 -9.73 4.46 6.39
C ARG A 184 -9.17 3.21 7.10
N GLY A 185 -8.07 2.66 6.59
CA GLY A 185 -7.43 1.43 7.05
C GLY A 185 -8.19 0.16 6.69
N PRO A 186 -7.94 -0.97 7.38
CA PRO A 186 -7.09 -1.08 8.58
C PRO A 186 -5.58 -1.00 8.28
N HIS A 187 -4.79 -0.86 9.34
CA HIS A 187 -3.32 -0.92 9.30
C HIS A 187 -2.75 -1.93 10.31
N VAL A 188 -1.48 -2.29 10.13
CA VAL A 188 -0.74 -3.07 11.14
C VAL A 188 -0.64 -2.30 12.46
N VAL A 189 -0.50 -3.01 13.59
CA VAL A 189 -0.43 -2.39 14.93
C VAL A 189 0.85 -1.62 15.24
N SER A 190 1.95 -1.95 14.56
CA SER A 190 3.25 -1.32 14.75
C SER A 190 4.08 -1.37 13.46
N THR A 191 4.95 -0.39 13.27
CA THR A 191 5.92 -0.35 12.17
C THR A 191 6.82 -1.58 12.14
N SER A 192 7.06 -2.25 13.27
CA SER A 192 7.89 -3.48 13.35
C SER A 192 7.31 -4.66 12.55
N ARG A 193 6.00 -4.65 12.25
CA ARG A 193 5.35 -5.66 11.39
C ARG A 193 5.71 -5.50 9.90
N LEU A 194 6.38 -4.42 9.51
CA LEU A 194 6.71 -4.08 8.13
C LEU A 194 8.18 -4.35 7.81
N GLY A 195 8.58 -5.62 7.85
CA GLY A 195 9.99 -6.04 7.72
C GLY A 195 10.45 -6.41 6.31
N HIS A 196 9.52 -6.72 5.39
CA HIS A 196 9.86 -7.33 4.10
C HIS A 196 9.27 -6.51 2.94
N PHE A 197 10.04 -5.51 2.51
CA PHE A 197 9.65 -4.63 1.42
C PHE A 197 10.80 -4.37 0.45
N LYS A 198 10.45 -3.91 -0.75
CA LYS A 198 11.38 -3.45 -1.78
C LYS A 198 10.77 -2.28 -2.56
N LEU A 199 11.53 -1.20 -2.75
CA LEU A 199 11.16 -0.13 -3.68
C LEU A 199 11.60 -0.53 -5.09
N LEU A 200 10.74 -0.26 -6.07
CA LEU A 200 10.85 -0.83 -7.43
C LEU A 200 11.26 0.20 -8.47
N SER A 201 10.63 1.37 -8.47
CA SER A 201 10.86 2.40 -9.49
C SER A 201 10.28 3.74 -9.05
N VAL A 202 10.69 4.79 -9.78
CA VAL A 202 10.16 6.14 -9.66
C VAL A 202 9.52 6.54 -10.99
N ALA A 203 8.33 7.15 -10.94
CA ALA A 203 7.62 7.64 -12.11
C ALA A 203 7.01 9.03 -11.85
N GLY A 204 6.61 9.72 -12.92
CA GLY A 204 5.75 10.89 -12.82
C GLY A 204 4.28 10.50 -12.85
N ALA A 205 3.45 11.16 -12.05
CA ALA A 205 2.00 11.02 -12.09
C ALA A 205 1.34 12.39 -11.92
N TYR A 206 0.34 12.70 -12.73
CA TYR A 206 -0.42 13.94 -12.55
C TYR A 206 -1.44 13.81 -11.42
N TRP A 207 -1.60 14.86 -10.62
CA TRP A 207 -2.62 14.87 -9.57
C TRP A 207 -4.02 14.60 -10.15
N ARG A 208 -4.74 13.64 -9.55
CA ARG A 208 -6.03 13.09 -10.05
C ARG A 208 -5.98 12.49 -11.47
N GLY A 209 -4.80 12.24 -12.02
CA GLY A 209 -4.63 11.71 -13.37
C GLY A 209 -5.00 12.69 -14.48
N ASP A 210 -5.11 14.00 -14.18
CA ASP A 210 -5.38 15.06 -15.17
C ASP A 210 -4.07 15.79 -15.50
N GLU A 211 -3.66 15.75 -16.77
CA GLU A 211 -2.41 16.35 -17.27
C GLU A 211 -2.31 17.86 -17.06
N LYS A 212 -3.42 18.54 -16.75
CA LYS A 212 -3.46 19.98 -16.45
C LYS A 212 -3.06 20.28 -15.02
N ASN A 213 -3.05 19.28 -14.15
CA ASN A 213 -2.66 19.44 -12.75
C ASN A 213 -1.15 19.32 -12.57
N ILE A 214 -0.69 19.61 -11.35
CA ILE A 214 0.72 19.45 -10.98
C ILE A 214 1.19 18.00 -11.18
N MET A 215 2.40 17.85 -11.72
CA MET A 215 3.07 16.56 -11.81
C MET A 215 3.70 16.22 -10.44
N LEU A 216 3.33 15.07 -9.91
CA LEU A 216 3.84 14.48 -8.68
C LEU A 216 4.88 13.40 -8.99
N THR A 217 5.72 13.09 -8.01
CA THR A 217 6.61 11.94 -8.01
C THR A 217 5.89 10.74 -7.41
N ARG A 218 5.74 9.68 -8.20
CA ARG A 218 5.21 8.39 -7.78
C ARG A 218 6.35 7.43 -7.47
N VAL A 219 6.41 6.93 -6.25
CA VAL A 219 7.35 5.87 -5.87
C VAL A 219 6.60 4.56 -5.77
N TYR A 220 7.05 3.55 -6.52
CA TYR A 220 6.50 2.18 -6.48
C TYR A 220 7.28 1.31 -5.51
N GLY A 221 6.57 0.43 -4.81
CA GLY A 221 7.17 -0.58 -3.95
C GLY A 221 6.30 -1.82 -3.84
N THR A 222 6.83 -2.84 -3.18
CA THR A 222 6.10 -4.05 -2.83
C THR A 222 6.47 -4.51 -1.42
N ALA A 223 5.57 -5.27 -0.79
CA ALA A 223 5.74 -5.80 0.54
C ALA A 223 5.04 -7.16 0.68
N PHE A 224 5.62 -8.01 1.52
CA PHE A 224 5.15 -9.36 1.82
C PHE A 224 5.26 -9.65 3.32
N ASP A 225 4.60 -10.73 3.75
CA ASP A 225 4.62 -11.20 5.13
C ASP A 225 5.93 -11.91 5.52
N THR A 226 6.67 -12.43 4.52
CA THR A 226 7.93 -13.13 4.72
C THR A 226 9.00 -12.68 3.72
N ALA A 227 10.27 -12.80 4.12
CA ALA A 227 11.42 -12.52 3.26
C ALA A 227 11.48 -13.44 2.02
N GLU A 228 11.08 -14.71 2.18
CA GLU A 228 11.03 -15.69 1.08
C GLU A 228 10.02 -15.28 0.01
N ALA A 229 8.79 -14.95 0.42
CA ALA A 229 7.76 -14.49 -0.52
C ALA A 229 8.16 -13.21 -1.27
N LEU A 230 8.83 -12.28 -0.58
CA LEU A 230 9.39 -11.08 -1.22
C LEU A 230 10.45 -11.47 -2.26
N GLN A 231 11.42 -12.31 -1.89
CA GLN A 231 12.50 -12.69 -2.81
C GLN A 231 11.95 -13.43 -4.04
N ASP A 232 10.99 -14.33 -3.87
CA ASP A 232 10.31 -15.02 -4.96
C ASP A 232 9.59 -14.05 -5.91
N HIS A 233 8.99 -12.99 -5.37
CA HIS A 233 8.36 -11.96 -6.17
C HIS A 233 9.38 -11.14 -6.95
N ILE A 234 10.49 -10.73 -6.32
CA ILE A 234 11.57 -10.02 -7.00
C ILE A 234 12.18 -10.87 -8.13
N ASN A 235 12.43 -12.15 -7.88
CA ASN A 235 12.93 -13.09 -8.90
C ASN A 235 11.98 -13.15 -10.12
N ARG A 236 10.66 -13.19 -9.87
CA ARG A 236 9.64 -13.16 -10.93
C ARG A 236 9.65 -11.86 -11.74
N ILE A 237 9.81 -10.71 -11.08
CA ILE A 237 9.96 -9.42 -11.77
C ILE A 237 11.21 -9.41 -12.65
N GLU A 238 12.34 -9.91 -12.16
CA GLU A 238 13.59 -9.96 -12.92
C GLU A 238 13.49 -10.91 -14.13
N GLU A 239 12.85 -12.07 -13.97
CA GLU A 239 12.58 -13.00 -15.07
C GLU A 239 11.68 -12.35 -16.13
N ALA A 240 10.62 -11.65 -15.71
CA ALA A 240 9.74 -10.91 -16.61
C ALA A 240 10.50 -9.81 -17.37
N LYS A 241 11.36 -9.02 -16.69
CA LYS A 241 12.21 -8.00 -17.31
C LYS A 241 13.20 -8.60 -18.33
N ARG A 242 13.71 -9.81 -18.10
CA ARG A 242 14.55 -10.53 -19.08
C ARG A 242 13.79 -10.92 -20.35
N ARG A 243 12.47 -11.08 -20.27
CA ARG A 243 11.58 -11.45 -21.38
C ARG A 243 10.82 -10.26 -21.97
N ASP A 244 11.16 -9.03 -21.60
CA ASP A 244 10.52 -7.82 -22.13
C ASP A 244 10.78 -7.71 -23.64
N HIS A 245 9.71 -7.61 -24.43
CA HIS A 245 9.78 -7.53 -25.89
C HIS A 245 10.53 -6.30 -26.41
N ARG A 246 10.61 -5.20 -25.64
CA ARG A 246 11.38 -4.01 -25.99
C ARG A 246 12.88 -4.27 -25.84
N LYS A 247 13.25 -4.99 -24.78
CA LYS A 247 14.62 -5.43 -24.53
C LYS A 247 15.06 -6.45 -25.60
N LEU A 248 14.30 -7.53 -25.74
CA LEU A 248 14.57 -8.57 -26.73
C LEU A 248 14.50 -8.05 -28.16
N GLY A 249 13.56 -7.15 -28.46
CA GLY A 249 13.42 -6.52 -29.77
C GLY A 249 14.68 -5.77 -30.18
N LYS A 250 15.31 -5.06 -29.24
CA LYS A 250 16.58 -4.38 -29.45
C LYS A 250 17.75 -5.36 -29.52
N GLU A 251 17.86 -6.30 -28.57
CA GLU A 251 18.98 -7.26 -28.51
C GLU A 251 19.02 -8.21 -29.72
N LEU A 252 17.86 -8.62 -30.23
CA LEU A 252 17.73 -9.52 -31.36
C LEU A 252 17.64 -8.80 -32.71
N ASP A 253 17.70 -7.46 -32.71
CA ASP A 253 17.62 -6.63 -33.92
C ASP A 253 16.31 -6.88 -34.71
N LEU A 254 15.17 -6.88 -33.99
CA LEU A 254 13.85 -7.14 -34.56
C LEU A 254 13.13 -5.85 -34.95
N PHE A 255 13.17 -4.83 -34.09
CA PHE A 255 12.55 -3.54 -34.36
C PHE A 255 13.22 -2.42 -33.56
N SER A 256 12.95 -1.18 -33.95
CA SER A 256 13.28 0.03 -33.20
C SER A 256 12.08 0.99 -33.13
N ILE A 257 12.08 1.88 -32.15
CA ILE A 257 11.14 3.00 -32.05
C ILE A 257 11.99 4.27 -32.11
N GLN A 258 11.60 5.21 -32.96
CA GLN A 258 12.31 6.47 -33.16
C GLN A 258 11.51 7.62 -32.52
N GLU A 259 12.19 8.69 -32.12
CA GLU A 259 11.54 9.86 -31.53
C GLU A 259 10.58 10.55 -32.51
N GLU A 260 10.88 10.47 -33.81
CA GLU A 260 10.06 10.99 -34.90
C GLU A 260 8.75 10.20 -35.10
N GLY A 261 8.65 9.00 -34.51
CA GLY A 261 7.45 8.15 -34.58
C GLY A 261 7.15 7.45 -33.25
N PRO A 262 6.75 8.18 -32.20
CA PRO A 262 6.39 7.57 -30.92
C PRO A 262 5.20 6.62 -31.09
N GLY A 263 5.39 5.36 -30.70
CA GLY A 263 4.37 4.31 -30.88
C GLY A 263 4.33 3.67 -32.27
N PHE A 264 5.25 4.03 -33.18
CA PHE A 264 5.38 3.43 -34.51
C PHE A 264 6.65 2.55 -34.59
N PRO A 265 6.53 1.21 -34.48
CA PRO A 265 7.69 0.32 -34.53
C PRO A 265 8.22 0.16 -35.97
N PHE A 266 9.51 0.42 -36.15
CA PHE A 266 10.24 0.17 -37.40
C PHE A 266 10.81 -1.24 -37.37
N PHE A 267 10.23 -2.15 -38.16
CA PHE A 267 10.68 -3.55 -38.23
C PHE A 267 11.95 -3.69 -39.08
N HIS A 268 12.96 -4.29 -38.47
CA HIS A 268 14.23 -4.61 -39.12
C HIS A 268 14.08 -5.92 -39.92
N PRO A 269 15.04 -6.29 -40.79
CA PRO A 269 14.91 -7.48 -41.63
C PRO A 269 14.52 -8.76 -40.88
N LYS A 270 15.08 -8.98 -39.67
CA LYS A 270 14.74 -10.14 -38.84
C LYS A 270 13.31 -10.06 -38.28
N GLY A 271 12.88 -8.89 -37.80
CA GLY A 271 11.51 -8.68 -37.33
C GLY A 271 10.48 -8.85 -38.44
N THR A 272 10.79 -8.36 -39.65
CA THR A 272 9.96 -8.52 -40.84
C THR A 272 9.74 -9.99 -41.20
N VAL A 273 10.75 -10.87 -41.04
CA VAL A 273 10.58 -12.32 -41.22
C VAL A 273 9.55 -12.89 -40.23
N VAL A 274 9.60 -12.49 -38.95
CA VAL A 274 8.65 -12.93 -37.93
C VAL A 274 7.23 -12.47 -38.27
N ILE A 275 7.05 -11.19 -38.60
CA ILE A 275 5.75 -10.64 -38.97
C ILE A 275 5.20 -11.32 -40.21
N ASN A 276 6.01 -11.51 -41.25
CA ASN A 276 5.55 -12.15 -42.48
C ASN A 276 5.08 -13.58 -42.24
N ARG A 277 5.72 -14.32 -41.33
CA ARG A 277 5.24 -15.65 -40.92
C ARG A 277 3.91 -15.59 -40.18
N LEU A 278 3.74 -14.65 -39.24
CA LEU A 278 2.47 -14.46 -38.52
C LEU A 278 1.33 -14.04 -39.45
N VAL A 279 1.60 -13.08 -40.35
CA VAL A 279 0.65 -12.61 -41.35
C VAL A 279 0.31 -13.72 -42.34
N GLY A 280 1.31 -14.51 -42.77
CA GLY A 280 1.09 -15.68 -43.64
C GLY A 280 0.19 -16.74 -42.99
N PHE A 281 0.40 -17.02 -41.70
CA PHE A 281 -0.48 -17.90 -40.93
C PHE A 281 -1.90 -17.34 -40.82
N TRP A 282 -2.06 -16.06 -40.48
CA TRP A 282 -3.38 -15.44 -40.34
C TRP A 282 -4.13 -15.38 -41.68
N ARG A 283 -3.44 -15.05 -42.78
CA ARG A 283 -4.04 -14.97 -44.11
C ARG A 283 -4.24 -16.33 -44.78
N GLY A 284 -3.72 -17.41 -44.19
CA GLY A 284 -3.56 -18.71 -44.85
C GLY A 284 -3.68 -19.91 -43.91
N GLY A 285 -4.61 -19.84 -42.96
CA GLY A 285 -5.47 -20.97 -42.66
C GLY A 285 -6.63 -21.01 -43.65
#